data_AF-V4HQM4-F1
#
_entry.id   AF-V4HQM4-F1
#
_cell.length_a   1.000
_cell.length_b   1.000
_cell.length_c   1.000
_cell.angle_alpha   90.00
_cell.angle_beta   90.00
_cell.angle_gamma   90.00
#
_symmetry.space_group_name_H-M   'P 1'
#
loop_
_entity.id
_entity.type
_entity.pdbx_description
1 polymer ?
#
loop_
_entity_poly.entity_id
_entity_poly.type
_entity_poly.pdbx_seq_one_letter_code
_entity_poly.pdbx_strand_id
1 'polypeptide(L)'
;MPILKVFIDDRQLSTQLNQMVSELSNPKALHQDISEYLQLSTAERWDKEQAPDGLSWEGLKESTKERKTKNKNSILREYDFLRDTLAYFANDGGVEFGSNRVQVALMQ
;
A
#
# COMPACT_ATOMS: atom_id res chain seq x y z
N MET A 1 -19.49 26.85 -54.54
CA MET A 1 -18.77 25.74 -53.90
C MET A 1 -19.73 25.04 -52.96
N PRO A 2 -19.87 23.70 -52.98
CA PRO A 2 -20.76 23.04 -52.03
C PRO A 2 -20.08 22.96 -50.65
N ILE A 3 -20.83 23.26 -49.61
CA ILE A 3 -20.40 23.12 -48.22
C ILE A 3 -20.65 21.68 -47.80
N LEU A 4 -19.58 20.94 -47.51
CA LEU A 4 -19.67 19.59 -46.98
C LEU A 4 -20.04 19.67 -45.49
N LYS A 5 -21.25 19.24 -45.12
CA LYS A 5 -21.63 19.06 -43.72
C LYS A 5 -21.21 17.66 -43.28
N VAL A 6 -20.14 17.59 -42.50
CA VAL A 6 -19.69 16.34 -41.85
C VAL A 6 -20.47 16.20 -40.55
N PHE A 7 -21.23 15.12 -40.42
CA PHE A 7 -21.87 14.72 -39.16
C PHE A 7 -20.99 13.64 -38.52
N ILE A 8 -20.44 13.94 -37.35
CA ILE A 8 -19.70 12.97 -36.55
C ILE A 8 -20.69 12.37 -35.55
N ASP A 9 -20.86 11.05 -35.58
CA ASP A 9 -21.61 10.31 -34.57
C ASP A 9 -20.72 10.17 -33.32
N ASP A 10 -20.89 11.09 -32.39
CA ASP A 10 -20.09 11.22 -31.17
C ASP A 10 -20.62 10.38 -30.00
N ARG A 11 -21.70 9.62 -30.19
CA ARG A 11 -22.32 8.79 -29.16
C ARG A 11 -21.35 7.73 -28.65
N GLN A 12 -20.61 7.10 -29.55
CA GLN A 12 -19.62 6.08 -29.22
C GLN A 12 -18.44 6.68 -28.44
N LEU A 13 -17.94 7.84 -28.89
CA LEU A 13 -16.86 8.57 -28.20
C LEU A 13 -17.28 9.04 -26.81
N SER A 14 -18.50 9.57 -26.69
CA SER A 14 -19.08 10.01 -25.41
C SER A 14 -19.29 8.85 -24.45
N THR A 15 -19.68 7.69 -24.95
CA THR A 15 -19.84 6.46 -24.15
C THR A 15 -18.49 6.01 -23.60
N GLN A 16 -17.46 5.97 -24.45
CA GLN A 16 -16.10 5.58 -24.05
C GLN A 16 -15.50 6.57 -23.04
N LEU A 17 -15.67 7.88 -23.25
CA LEU A 17 -15.21 8.90 -22.31
C LEU A 17 -15.92 8.81 -20.96
N ASN A 18 -17.24 8.60 -20.95
CA ASN A 18 -18.00 8.43 -19.70
C ASN A 18 -17.61 7.17 -18.95
N GLN A 19 -17.27 6.09 -19.66
CA GLN A 19 -16.77 4.87 -19.05
C GLN A 19 -15.39 5.07 -18.43
N MET A 20 -14.46 5.74 -19.12
CA MET A 20 -13.16 6.13 -18.55
C MET A 20 -13.31 7.05 -17.34
N VAL A 21 -14.21 8.04 -17.41
CA VAL A 21 -14.53 8.91 -16.27
C VAL A 21 -15.11 8.09 -15.12
N SER A 22 -16.01 7.14 -15.37
CA SER A 22 -16.59 6.25 -14.36
C SER A 22 -15.53 5.38 -13.68
N GLU A 23 -14.56 4.88 -14.42
CA GLU A 23 -13.46 4.07 -13.88
C GLU A 23 -12.51 4.94 -13.03
N LEU A 24 -12.19 6.15 -13.51
CA LEU A 24 -11.39 7.13 -12.76
C LEU A 24 -12.14 7.74 -11.57
N SER A 25 -13.47 7.71 -11.57
CA SER A 25 -14.33 8.23 -10.49
C SER A 25 -14.71 7.18 -9.46
N ASN A 26 -14.11 5.98 -9.52
CA ASN A 26 -14.09 5.04 -8.39
C ASN A 26 -12.70 5.00 -7.72
N PRO A 27 -12.22 6.13 -7.14
CA PRO A 27 -10.93 6.20 -6.48
C PRO A 27 -10.82 5.21 -5.32
N LYS A 28 -11.95 4.85 -4.69
CA LYS A 28 -11.99 3.86 -3.62
C LYS A 28 -11.50 2.47 -4.07
N ALA A 29 -11.88 1.99 -5.25
CA ALA A 29 -11.40 0.70 -5.74
C ALA A 29 -9.87 0.70 -5.93
N LEU A 30 -9.33 1.75 -6.56
CA LEU A 30 -7.89 1.94 -6.68
C LEU A 30 -7.19 2.03 -5.32
N HIS A 31 -7.76 2.78 -4.38
CA HIS A 31 -7.23 2.91 -3.04
C HIS A 31 -7.25 1.58 -2.27
N GLN A 32 -8.26 0.73 -2.49
CA GLN A 32 -8.28 -0.63 -1.95
C GLN A 32 -7.13 -1.47 -2.49
N ASP A 33 -6.92 -1.48 -3.80
CA ASP A 33 -5.82 -2.23 -4.43
C ASP A 33 -4.45 -1.78 -3.91
N ILE A 34 -4.24 -0.45 -3.81
CA ILE A 34 -3.01 0.13 -3.24
C ILE A 34 -2.84 -0.33 -1.79
N SER A 35 -3.92 -0.33 -1.01
CA SER A 35 -3.86 -0.70 0.40
C SER A 35 -3.54 -2.18 0.61
N GLU A 36 -4.12 -3.06 -0.20
CA GLU A 36 -3.79 -4.49 -0.20
C GLU A 36 -2.33 -4.71 -0.58
N TYR A 37 -1.85 -4.01 -1.61
CA TYR A 37 -0.43 -4.05 -1.98
C TYR A 37 0.48 -3.58 -0.85
N LEU A 38 0.14 -2.49 -0.15
CA LEU A 38 0.91 -2.01 1.00
C LEU A 38 0.95 -3.03 2.13
N GLN A 39 -0.17 -3.68 2.44
CA GLN A 39 -0.25 -4.73 3.45
C GLN A 39 0.66 -5.90 3.09
N LEU A 40 0.53 -6.44 1.88
CA LEU A 40 1.28 -7.61 1.42
C LEU A 40 2.77 -7.32 1.30
N SER A 41 3.13 -6.22 0.64
CA SER A 41 4.53 -5.84 0.44
C SER A 41 5.24 -5.50 1.76
N THR A 42 4.53 -4.92 2.73
CA THR A 42 5.08 -4.66 4.07
C THR A 42 5.29 -5.95 4.84
N ALA A 43 4.32 -6.86 4.82
CA ALA A 43 4.47 -8.18 5.44
C ALA A 43 5.65 -8.96 4.83
N GLU A 44 5.79 -8.94 3.50
CA GLU A 44 6.89 -9.59 2.80
C GLU A 44 8.25 -8.98 3.19
N ARG A 45 8.36 -7.65 3.26
CA ARG A 45 9.57 -6.96 3.73
C ARG A 45 9.94 -7.34 5.16
N TRP A 46 8.95 -7.52 6.05
CA TRP A 46 9.19 -8.01 7.41
C TRP A 46 9.74 -9.43 7.44
N ASP A 47 9.29 -10.31 6.55
CA ASP A 47 9.79 -11.68 6.45
C ASP A 47 11.20 -11.75 5.86
N LYS A 48 11.48 -10.89 4.87
CA LYS A 48 12.81 -10.77 4.24
C LYS A 48 13.80 -9.91 5.02
N GLU A 49 13.31 -9.19 6.03
CA GLU A 49 14.07 -8.23 6.83
C GLU A 49 14.73 -7.14 5.96
N GLN A 50 13.90 -6.52 5.11
CA GLN A 50 14.31 -5.52 4.13
C GLN A 50 13.64 -4.17 4.36
N ALA A 51 14.38 -3.11 4.07
CA ALA A 51 13.87 -1.75 3.99
C ALA A 51 13.03 -1.53 2.71
N PRO A 52 12.27 -0.42 2.61
CA PRO A 52 11.45 -0.11 1.43
C PRO A 52 12.24 0.00 0.13
N ASP A 53 13.54 0.31 0.20
CA ASP A 53 14.46 0.36 -0.94
C ASP A 53 14.98 -1.03 -1.36
N GLY A 54 14.59 -2.09 -0.65
CA GLY A 54 14.98 -3.48 -0.90
C GLY A 54 16.29 -3.91 -0.23
N LEU A 55 17.00 -3.01 0.46
CA LEU A 55 18.21 -3.36 1.19
C LEU A 55 17.87 -4.15 2.45
N SER A 56 18.62 -5.23 2.71
CA SER A 56 18.52 -5.94 3.99
C SER A 56 18.91 -5.04 5.15
N TRP A 57 18.18 -5.15 6.26
CA TRP A 57 18.54 -4.47 7.49
C TRP A 57 19.85 -4.99 8.06
N GLU A 58 20.50 -4.14 8.83
CA GLU A 58 21.70 -4.54 9.57
C GLU A 58 21.35 -5.61 10.61
N GLY A 59 22.17 -6.66 10.66
CA GLY A 59 22.00 -7.75 11.62
C GLY A 59 22.15 -7.27 13.07
N LEU A 60 21.49 -7.98 14.00
CA LEU A 60 21.60 -7.66 15.42
C LEU A 60 22.97 -8.01 15.99
N LYS A 61 23.47 -7.13 16.86
CA LYS A 61 24.60 -7.44 17.77
C LYS A 61 24.24 -8.63 18.66
N GLU A 62 25.23 -9.46 19.00
CA GLU A 62 25.01 -10.67 19.79
C GLU A 62 24.37 -10.38 21.16
N SER A 63 24.86 -9.35 21.86
CA SER A 63 24.26 -8.88 23.12
C SER A 63 22.76 -8.54 23.00
N THR A 64 22.28 -8.10 21.82
CA THR A 64 20.87 -7.82 21.60
C THR A 64 20.08 -9.12 21.42
N LYS A 65 20.61 -10.10 20.69
CA LYS A 65 19.97 -11.42 20.55
C LYS A 65 19.83 -12.13 21.89
N GLU A 66 20.82 -11.99 22.77
CA GLU A 66 20.79 -12.55 24.13
C GLU A 66 19.67 -11.96 24.99
N ARG A 67 19.38 -10.66 24.85
CA ARG A 67 18.30 -9.98 25.58
C ARG A 67 16.91 -10.34 25.06
N LYS A 68 16.78 -10.64 23.76
CA LYS A 68 15.48 -11.01 23.17
C LYS A 68 15.00 -12.32 23.78
N THR A 69 13.74 -12.34 24.17
CA THR A 69 13.10 -13.53 24.76
C THR A 69 12.53 -14.47 23.69
N LYS A 70 12.14 -13.91 22.54
CA LYS A 70 11.58 -14.60 21.38
C LYS A 70 12.19 -14.05 20.08
N ASN A 71 12.03 -14.80 18.99
CA ASN A 71 12.49 -14.40 17.65
C ASN A 71 13.93 -13.83 17.67
N LYS A 72 14.84 -14.50 18.40
CA LYS A 72 16.21 -14.01 18.68
C LYS A 72 17.02 -13.72 17.42
N ASN A 73 16.74 -14.46 16.35
CA ASN A 73 17.42 -14.33 15.06
C ASN A 73 16.75 -13.32 14.13
N SER A 74 15.56 -12.83 14.47
CA SER A 74 14.91 -11.80 13.66
C SER A 74 15.38 -10.42 14.08
N ILE A 75 15.49 -9.49 13.13
CA ILE A 75 16.02 -8.14 13.40
C ILE A 75 14.99 -7.31 14.18
N LEU A 76 13.82 -7.02 13.59
CA LEU A 76 12.80 -6.15 14.21
C LEU A 76 11.63 -6.91 14.87
N ARG A 77 11.65 -8.24 14.84
CA ARG A 77 10.57 -9.07 15.40
C ARG A 77 11.01 -9.67 16.72
N GLU A 78 10.37 -9.30 17.83
CA GLU A 78 10.46 -10.07 19.07
C GLU A 78 9.15 -10.82 19.34
N TYR A 79 8.02 -10.11 19.27
CA TYR A 79 6.69 -10.64 19.57
C TYR A 79 5.68 -10.46 18.44
N ASP A 80 6.13 -9.95 17.28
CA ASP A 80 5.29 -9.70 16.09
C ASP A 80 4.13 -8.71 16.29
N PHE A 81 3.99 -8.08 17.47
CA PHE A 81 2.87 -7.17 17.78
C PHE A 81 2.64 -6.10 16.73
N LEU A 82 3.67 -5.38 16.32
CA LEU A 82 3.51 -4.34 15.33
C LEU A 82 3.17 -4.94 13.95
N ARG A 83 3.86 -6.00 13.53
CA ARG A 83 3.58 -6.71 12.27
C ARG A 83 2.12 -7.08 12.12
N ASP A 84 1.59 -7.71 13.16
CA ASP A 84 0.30 -8.40 13.13
C ASP A 84 -0.85 -7.44 13.43
N THR A 85 -0.54 -6.18 13.71
CA THR A 85 -1.55 -5.13 13.99
C THR A 85 -1.51 -4.00 12.97
N LEU A 86 -0.71 -4.11 11.91
CA LEU A 86 -0.82 -3.24 10.74
C LEU A 86 -2.12 -3.52 9.99
N ALA A 87 -2.83 -2.45 9.68
CA ALA A 87 -4.07 -2.43 8.95
C ALA A 87 -4.12 -1.21 8.03
N TYR A 88 -5.12 -1.18 7.16
CA TYR A 88 -5.35 -0.08 6.24
C TYR A 88 -6.80 0.40 6.29
N PHE A 89 -7.00 1.63 5.83
CA PHE A 89 -8.30 2.21 5.56
C PHE A 89 -8.27 2.91 4.20
N ALA A 90 -9.21 2.57 3.34
CA ALA A 90 -9.34 3.13 2.00
C ALA A 90 -10.74 3.70 1.79
N ASN A 91 -10.81 4.95 1.35
CA ASN A 91 -12.05 5.62 1.00
C ASN A 91 -11.86 6.42 -0.30
N ASP A 92 -12.85 7.20 -0.72
CA ASP A 92 -12.74 8.00 -1.95
C ASP A 92 -11.66 9.09 -1.88
N GLY A 93 -11.28 9.52 -0.68
CA GLY A 93 -10.31 10.59 -0.44
C GLY A 93 -8.86 10.13 -0.29
N GLY A 94 -8.59 8.83 -0.10
CA GLY A 94 -7.23 8.32 -0.01
C GLY A 94 -7.08 6.96 0.68
N VAL A 95 -5.82 6.69 1.01
CA VAL A 95 -5.35 5.50 1.74
C VAL A 95 -4.65 5.92 3.02
N GLU A 96 -5.02 5.25 4.11
CA GLU A 96 -4.29 5.26 5.37
C GLU A 96 -3.76 3.85 5.65
N PHE A 97 -2.51 3.75 6.09
CA PHE A 97 -1.85 2.50 6.43
C PHE A 97 -1.09 2.66 7.74
N GLY A 98 -1.33 1.77 8.71
CA GLY A 98 -0.67 1.88 10.01
C GLY A 98 -1.28 0.99 11.08
N SER A 99 -1.09 1.36 12.35
CA SER A 99 -1.66 0.65 13.48
C SER A 99 -2.08 1.64 14.58
N ASN A 100 -3.03 1.25 15.41
CA ASN A 100 -3.43 2.01 16.61
C ASN A 100 -2.49 1.79 17.81
N ARG A 101 -1.38 1.07 17.62
CA ARG A 101 -0.37 0.85 18.66
C ARG A 101 0.52 2.09 18.85
N VAL A 102 0.84 2.41 20.11
CA VAL A 102 1.78 3.49 20.46
C VAL A 102 3.13 3.37 19.75
N GLN A 103 3.56 2.14 19.44
CA GLN A 103 4.79 1.89 18.70
C GLN A 103 4.79 2.55 17.32
N VAL A 104 3.67 2.59 16.61
CA VAL A 104 3.58 3.28 15.30
C VAL A 104 3.66 4.78 15.45
N ALA A 105 3.02 5.35 16.48
CA ALA A 105 3.07 6.79 16.73
C ALA A 105 4.50 7.30 17.00
N LEU A 106 5.41 6.43 17.47
CA LEU A 106 6.81 6.77 17.72
C LEU A 106 7.71 6.61 16.47
N MET A 107 7.22 5.99 15.39
CA MET A 107 8.00 5.70 14.19
C MET A 107 7.66 6.61 12.99
N GLN A 108 6.80 7.62 13.19
CA GLN A 108 6.38 8.60 12.16
C GLN A 108 7.34 9.77 12.02
#